data_AF-A0A376K5D3-F1
#
_entry.id   AF-A0A376K5D3-F1
#
_cell.length_a   1.000
_cell.length_b   1.000
_cell.length_c   1.000
_cell.angle_alpha   90.00
_cell.angle_beta   90.00
_cell.angle_gamma   90.00
#
_symmetry.space_group_name_H-M   'P 1'
#
loop_
_entity.id
_entity.type
_entity.pdbx_description
1 polymer ?
#
loop_
_entity_poly.entity_id
_entity_poly.type
_entity_poly.pdbx_seq_one_letter_code
_entity_poly.pdbx_strand_id
1 'polypeptide(L)'
;MPAVDLSQLPDPAIIAEPDFEAILADTKAMMIAAYPAEQRKAVSAALELESEPLNVIAQTMSFREMLLRQRVNEGARACMLSHSAGTDLDNLAGNMNTKRLVITPATDTTDAVMESDTSLRLRAQRAYDGLSVAGPSGAYEYFARSASGLVRDARAISPSPANVTVSILSTEGDGTATEALLNTVRAVLNAEDTRPVADRLTVQSARIVTWRLNAKLYFYPGPESEPILAAAESSFRKWLAEQGLIGQDVALSAIAAALHVHGVQRVEIIEPTQNMAISDIQAARCESFTISEGGRNE
;
A
#
# COMPACT_ATOMS: atom_id res chain seq x y z
N MET A 1 1.85 -4.32 17.08
CA MET A 1 1.70 -2.94 16.56
C MET A 1 1.12 -3.02 15.16
N PRO A 2 0.27 -2.08 14.72
CA PRO A 2 -0.19 -2.06 13.33
C PRO A 2 1.05 -1.92 12.43
N ALA A 3 1.16 -2.80 11.43
CA ALA A 3 2.21 -2.70 10.42
C ALA A 3 1.97 -1.40 9.65
N VAL A 4 2.94 -0.49 9.71
CA VAL A 4 2.92 0.76 8.92
C VAL A 4 3.03 0.37 7.45
N ASP A 5 2.19 0.96 6.60
CA ASP A 5 2.34 0.81 5.15
C ASP A 5 3.67 1.43 4.71
N LEU A 6 4.66 0.56 4.49
CA LEU A 6 6.02 0.95 4.11
C LEU A 6 6.08 1.64 2.75
N SER A 7 5.04 1.51 1.91
CA SER A 7 5.00 2.16 0.60
C SER A 7 4.74 3.67 0.68
N GLN A 8 4.30 4.17 1.83
CA GLN A 8 4.07 5.61 2.07
C GLN A 8 5.31 6.31 2.62
N LEU A 9 6.43 5.59 2.80
CA LEU A 9 7.67 6.21 3.26
C LEU A 9 8.27 7.09 2.16
N PRO A 10 8.94 8.20 2.54
CA PRO A 10 9.64 9.02 1.57
C PRO A 10 10.78 8.23 0.92
N ASP A 11 11.14 8.65 -0.28
CA ASP A 11 12.27 8.06 -0.99
C ASP A 11 13.57 8.21 -0.16
N PRO A 12 14.35 7.13 -0.02
CA PRO A 12 15.65 7.18 0.64
C PRO A 12 16.65 7.99 -0.18
N ALA A 13 17.65 8.58 0.48
CA ALA A 13 18.64 9.46 -0.14
C ALA A 13 19.43 8.87 -1.33
N ILE A 14 19.52 7.54 -1.44
CA ILE A 14 20.18 6.88 -2.58
C ILE A 14 19.37 7.02 -3.88
N ILE A 15 18.06 7.25 -3.77
CA ILE A 15 17.18 7.46 -4.90
C ILE A 15 17.00 8.97 -5.06
N ALA A 16 17.63 9.50 -6.09
CA ALA A 16 17.57 10.93 -6.41
C ALA A 16 17.11 11.12 -7.86
N GLU A 17 16.21 12.07 -8.08
CA GLU A 17 15.78 12.43 -9.43
C GLU A 17 16.97 13.02 -10.20
N PRO A 18 17.38 12.42 -11.33
CA PRO A 18 18.53 12.90 -12.07
C PRO A 18 18.15 14.16 -12.86
N ASP A 19 18.87 15.25 -12.62
CA ASP A 19 18.74 16.49 -13.37
C ASP A 19 19.69 16.50 -14.57
N PHE A 20 19.12 16.51 -15.78
CA PHE A 20 19.89 16.52 -17.03
C PHE A 20 20.82 17.72 -17.13
N GLU A 21 20.38 18.92 -16.75
CA GLU A 21 21.17 20.15 -16.90
C GLU A 21 22.36 20.15 -15.94
N ALA A 22 22.15 19.68 -14.70
CA ALA A 22 23.25 19.47 -13.75
C ALA A 22 24.27 18.44 -14.26
N ILE A 23 23.82 17.32 -14.83
CA ILE A 23 24.70 16.29 -15.40
C ILE A 23 25.44 16.83 -16.62
N LEU A 24 24.79 17.62 -17.48
CA LEU A 24 25.40 18.24 -18.65
C LEU A 24 26.49 19.23 -18.25
N ALA A 25 26.23 20.07 -17.25
CA ALA A 25 27.22 21.00 -16.71
C ALA A 25 28.47 20.26 -16.18
N ASP A 26 28.27 19.20 -15.41
CA ASP A 26 29.35 18.37 -14.87
C ASP A 26 30.13 17.65 -15.99
N THR A 27 29.42 17.08 -16.98
CA THR A 27 30.00 16.43 -18.15
C THR A 27 30.88 17.41 -18.94
N LYS A 28 30.39 18.63 -19.21
CA LYS A 28 31.15 19.67 -19.90
C LYS A 28 32.39 20.08 -19.10
N ALA A 29 32.28 20.23 -17.78
CA ALA A 29 33.41 20.54 -16.91
C ALA A 29 34.48 19.43 -16.96
N MET A 30 34.06 18.15 -16.93
CA MET A 30 34.95 16.99 -17.06
C MET A 30 35.64 16.98 -18.43
N MET A 31 34.89 17.22 -19.51
CA MET A 31 35.44 17.32 -20.86
C MET A 31 36.50 18.42 -20.95
N ILE A 32 36.22 19.63 -20.47
CA ILE A 32 37.18 20.76 -20.47
C ILE A 32 38.44 20.42 -19.66
N ALA A 33 38.28 19.81 -18.48
CA ALA A 33 39.41 19.45 -17.61
C ALA A 33 40.38 18.46 -18.27
N ALA A 34 39.88 17.57 -19.13
CA ALA A 34 40.66 16.58 -19.86
C ALA A 34 41.58 17.18 -20.94
N TYR A 35 41.32 18.40 -21.42
CA TYR A 35 42.19 19.08 -22.40
C TYR A 35 43.39 19.78 -21.73
N PRO A 36 44.52 19.93 -22.45
CA PRO A 36 45.66 20.73 -22.01
C PRO A 36 45.25 22.17 -21.68
N ALA A 37 45.89 22.79 -20.67
CA ALA A 37 45.51 24.11 -20.15
C ALA A 37 45.39 25.20 -21.23
N GLU A 38 46.26 25.17 -22.23
CA GLU A 38 46.28 26.11 -23.36
C GLU A 38 45.02 26.02 -24.24
N GLN A 39 44.41 24.83 -24.33
CA GLN A 39 43.25 24.56 -25.20
C GLN A 39 41.91 24.74 -24.48
N ARG A 40 41.89 24.75 -23.13
CA ARG A 40 40.66 24.79 -22.33
C ARG A 40 39.75 25.98 -22.66
N LYS A 41 40.32 27.17 -22.91
CA LYS A 41 39.55 28.37 -23.25
C LYS A 41 38.82 28.21 -24.59
N ALA A 42 39.47 27.63 -25.59
CA ALA A 42 38.88 27.39 -26.90
C ALA A 42 37.79 26.31 -26.83
N VAL A 43 38.03 25.22 -26.09
CA VAL A 43 37.06 24.13 -25.89
C VAL A 43 35.83 24.60 -25.12
N SER A 44 36.02 25.42 -24.08
CA SER A 44 34.89 26.01 -23.33
C SER A 44 33.98 26.84 -24.23
N ALA A 45 34.56 27.70 -25.09
CA ALA A 45 33.78 28.50 -26.03
C ALA A 45 33.06 27.65 -27.08
N ALA A 46 33.67 26.55 -27.53
CA ALA A 46 33.04 25.61 -28.46
C ALA A 46 31.82 24.90 -27.82
N LEU A 47 31.94 24.46 -26.56
CA LEU A 47 30.87 23.76 -25.83
C LEU A 47 29.66 24.63 -25.46
N GLU A 48 29.77 25.96 -25.58
CA GLU A 48 28.64 26.89 -25.42
C GLU A 48 27.74 26.94 -26.66
N LEU A 49 28.26 26.60 -27.84
CA LEU A 49 27.51 26.67 -29.08
C LEU A 49 26.68 25.39 -29.31
N GLU A 50 25.36 25.54 -29.50
CA GLU A 50 24.44 24.41 -29.66
C GLU A 50 24.71 23.55 -30.91
N SER A 51 25.16 24.18 -32.00
CA SER A 51 25.46 23.49 -33.26
C SER A 51 26.82 22.78 -33.26
N GLU A 52 27.62 22.93 -32.21
CA GLU A 52 28.96 22.39 -32.15
C GLU A 52 28.93 20.88 -31.80
N PRO A 53 29.64 20.02 -32.58
CA PRO A 53 29.64 18.57 -32.36
C PRO A 53 30.04 18.07 -30.96
N LEU A 54 31.04 18.63 -30.30
CA LEU A 54 31.37 18.34 -28.90
C LEU A 54 30.20 18.64 -27.96
N ASN A 55 29.43 19.70 -28.18
CA ASN A 55 28.26 19.99 -27.34
C ASN A 55 27.16 18.92 -27.52
N VAL A 56 26.91 18.50 -28.76
CA VAL A 56 25.98 17.39 -29.08
C VAL A 56 26.47 16.06 -28.47
N ILE A 57 27.78 15.79 -28.50
CA ILE A 57 28.38 14.63 -27.85
C ILE A 57 28.20 14.70 -26.33
N ALA A 58 28.45 15.87 -25.72
CA ALA A 58 28.25 16.08 -24.29
C ALA A 58 26.80 15.78 -23.90
N GLN A 59 25.82 16.34 -24.61
CA GLN A 59 24.40 16.05 -24.39
C GLN A 59 24.07 14.56 -24.51
N THR A 60 24.61 13.88 -25.52
CA THR A 60 24.40 12.44 -25.71
C THR A 60 24.98 11.62 -24.55
N MET A 61 26.17 11.99 -24.06
CA MET A 61 26.81 11.35 -22.91
C MET A 61 26.01 11.58 -21.62
N SER A 62 25.60 12.82 -21.36
CA SER A 62 24.79 13.19 -20.19
C SER A 62 23.44 12.48 -20.20
N PHE A 63 22.80 12.32 -21.36
CA PHE A 63 21.57 11.54 -21.49
C PHE A 63 21.79 10.06 -21.15
N ARG A 64 22.87 9.45 -21.66
CA ARG A 64 23.20 8.06 -21.29
C ARG A 64 23.48 7.93 -19.79
N GLU A 65 24.17 8.89 -19.20
CA GLU A 65 24.43 8.89 -17.76
C GLU A 65 23.15 9.02 -16.95
N MET A 66 22.23 9.91 -17.36
CA MET A 66 20.91 10.04 -16.74
C MET A 66 20.15 8.71 -16.73
N LEU A 67 20.15 7.98 -17.86
CA LEU A 67 19.55 6.64 -17.94
C LEU A 67 20.24 5.62 -17.03
N LEU A 68 21.57 5.68 -16.89
CA LEU A 68 22.31 4.82 -15.97
C LEU A 68 21.98 5.14 -14.50
N ARG A 69 21.89 6.42 -14.14
CA ARG A 69 21.47 6.86 -12.79
C ARG A 69 20.04 6.41 -12.50
N GLN A 70 19.12 6.55 -13.47
CA GLN A 70 17.77 6.01 -13.36
C GLN A 70 17.79 4.49 -13.13
N ARG A 71 18.60 3.75 -13.89
CA ARG A 71 18.72 2.29 -13.72
C ARG A 71 19.25 1.90 -12.34
N VAL A 72 20.19 2.66 -11.79
CA VAL A 72 20.69 2.47 -10.42
C VAL A 72 19.59 2.76 -9.40
N ASN A 73 18.81 3.84 -9.58
CA ASN A 73 17.66 4.14 -8.71
C ASN A 73 16.63 3.01 -8.71
N GLU A 74 16.26 2.50 -9.89
CA GLU A 74 15.34 1.36 -10.03
C GLU A 74 15.90 0.11 -9.34
N GLY A 75 17.19 -0.17 -9.50
CA GLY A 75 17.85 -1.29 -8.81
C GLY A 75 17.86 -1.11 -7.29
N ALA A 76 18.08 0.11 -6.78
CA ALA A 76 17.99 0.39 -5.36
C ALA A 76 16.56 0.20 -4.82
N ARG A 77 15.53 0.63 -5.58
CA ARG A 77 14.11 0.41 -5.22
C ARG A 77 13.80 -1.09 -5.13
N ALA A 78 14.22 -1.87 -6.11
CA ALA A 78 14.00 -3.32 -6.17
C ALA A 78 14.57 -4.07 -4.95
N CYS A 79 15.65 -3.56 -4.34
CA CYS A 79 16.28 -4.15 -3.17
C CYS A 79 15.62 -3.76 -1.82
N MET A 80 14.58 -2.93 -1.83
CA MET A 80 13.94 -2.41 -0.61
C MET A 80 12.48 -2.81 -0.52
N LEU A 81 12.08 -3.42 0.60
CA LEU A 81 10.70 -3.91 0.80
C LEU A 81 9.66 -2.81 0.62
N SER A 82 9.98 -1.57 1.00
CA SER A 82 9.11 -0.39 0.84
C SER A 82 8.82 -0.03 -0.61
N HIS A 83 9.78 -0.20 -1.52
CA HIS A 83 9.72 0.34 -2.90
C HIS A 83 9.74 -0.74 -3.99
N SER A 84 10.06 -1.99 -3.66
CA SER A 84 10.05 -3.11 -4.59
C SER A 84 8.62 -3.48 -5.01
N ALA A 85 8.45 -3.92 -6.26
CA ALA A 85 7.18 -4.36 -6.82
C ALA A 85 7.36 -5.64 -7.67
N GLY A 86 6.27 -6.33 -7.97
CA GLY A 86 6.26 -7.52 -8.83
C GLY A 86 7.25 -8.60 -8.39
N THR A 87 8.04 -9.11 -9.33
CA THR A 87 8.97 -10.22 -9.07
C THR A 87 10.12 -9.86 -8.15
N ASP A 88 10.50 -8.59 -8.06
CA ASP A 88 11.55 -8.15 -7.12
C ASP A 88 11.04 -8.26 -5.68
N LEU A 89 9.78 -7.84 -5.46
CA LEU A 89 9.11 -8.03 -4.18
C LEU A 89 8.94 -9.52 -3.85
N ASP A 90 8.63 -10.36 -4.83
CA ASP A 90 8.51 -11.82 -4.63
C ASP A 90 9.82 -12.44 -4.14
N ASN A 91 10.95 -12.05 -4.74
CA ASN A 91 12.27 -12.52 -4.32
C ASN A 91 12.61 -12.04 -2.91
N LEU A 92 12.31 -10.79 -2.59
CA LEU A 92 12.59 -10.23 -1.28
C LEU A 92 11.71 -10.87 -0.19
N ALA A 93 10.42 -11.06 -0.46
CA ALA A 93 9.50 -11.79 0.43
C ALA A 93 9.95 -13.25 0.62
N GLY A 94 10.53 -13.86 -0.41
CA GLY A 94 11.12 -15.20 -0.36
C GLY A 94 12.21 -15.34 0.71
N ASN A 95 13.03 -14.31 0.93
CA ASN A 95 14.05 -14.31 2.00
C ASN A 95 13.44 -14.42 3.41
N MET A 96 12.18 -14.03 3.55
CA MET A 96 11.40 -14.08 4.79
C MET A 96 10.46 -15.31 4.79
N ASN A 97 10.74 -16.30 3.95
CA ASN A 97 9.93 -17.51 3.74
C ASN A 97 8.45 -17.21 3.41
N THR A 98 8.19 -16.09 2.74
CA THR A 98 6.86 -15.62 2.35
C THR A 98 6.72 -15.69 0.84
N LYS A 99 5.76 -16.48 0.33
CA LYS A 99 5.48 -16.63 -1.10
C LYS A 99 4.14 -16.01 -1.45
N ARG A 100 4.03 -15.35 -2.60
CA ARG A 100 2.76 -14.77 -3.08
C ARG A 100 1.67 -15.82 -3.16
N LEU A 101 0.50 -15.49 -2.60
CA LEU A 101 -0.65 -16.40 -2.59
C LEU A 101 -1.45 -16.29 -3.89
N VAL A 102 -2.04 -17.41 -4.29
CA VAL A 102 -3.08 -17.46 -5.33
C VAL A 102 -4.43 -17.20 -4.64
N ILE A 103 -5.17 -16.20 -5.11
CA ILE A 103 -6.54 -15.91 -4.64
C ILE A 103 -7.53 -16.77 -5.43
N THR A 104 -7.47 -16.67 -6.77
CA THR A 104 -8.28 -17.46 -7.67
C THR A 104 -7.36 -18.23 -8.60
N PRO A 105 -7.43 -19.57 -8.66
CA PRO A 105 -6.60 -20.37 -9.55
C PRO A 105 -6.91 -20.07 -11.01
N ALA A 106 -5.91 -20.24 -11.88
CA ALA A 106 -6.08 -20.12 -13.32
C ALA A 106 -7.07 -21.17 -13.84
N THR A 107 -7.78 -20.82 -14.91
CA THR A 107 -8.56 -21.75 -15.73
C THR A 107 -7.90 -21.87 -17.12
N ASP A 108 -8.40 -22.74 -17.98
CA ASP A 108 -7.89 -22.89 -19.36
C ASP A 108 -7.98 -21.58 -20.17
N THR A 109 -8.81 -20.64 -19.75
CA THR A 109 -9.10 -19.39 -20.48
C THR A 109 -8.81 -18.12 -19.68
N THR A 110 -8.31 -18.23 -18.44
CA THR A 110 -8.13 -17.06 -17.56
C THR A 110 -6.97 -17.27 -16.62
N ASP A 111 -6.06 -16.29 -16.57
CA ASP A 111 -4.92 -16.32 -15.67
C ASP A 111 -5.34 -16.30 -14.20
N ALA A 112 -4.46 -16.81 -13.33
CA ALA A 112 -4.69 -16.81 -11.90
C ALA A 112 -4.73 -15.38 -11.34
N VAL A 113 -5.66 -15.13 -10.42
CA VAL A 113 -5.68 -13.89 -9.65
C VAL A 113 -4.75 -14.08 -8.45
N MET A 114 -3.68 -13.29 -8.41
CA MET A 114 -2.65 -13.37 -7.37
C MET A 114 -2.87 -12.30 -6.29
N GLU A 115 -2.32 -12.55 -5.10
CA GLU A 115 -2.19 -11.57 -4.02
C GLU A 115 -1.50 -10.30 -4.53
N SER A 116 -1.99 -9.13 -4.11
CA SER A 116 -1.42 -7.83 -4.51
C SER A 116 -0.07 -7.55 -3.82
N ASP A 117 0.73 -6.66 -4.40
CA ASP A 117 2.02 -6.26 -3.82
C ASP A 117 1.87 -5.65 -2.43
N THR A 118 0.82 -4.86 -2.20
CA THR A 118 0.53 -4.28 -0.89
C THR A 118 0.28 -5.36 0.16
N SER A 119 -0.55 -6.36 -0.16
CA SER A 119 -0.84 -7.47 0.75
C SER A 119 0.40 -8.33 1.02
N LEU A 120 1.15 -8.68 -0.03
CA LEU A 120 2.38 -9.47 0.09
C LEU A 120 3.42 -8.73 0.94
N ARG A 121 3.61 -7.42 0.72
CA ARG A 121 4.56 -6.59 1.48
C ARG A 121 4.23 -6.57 2.97
N LEU A 122 2.96 -6.36 3.31
CA LEU A 122 2.48 -6.37 4.70
C LEU A 122 2.69 -7.74 5.35
N ARG A 123 2.47 -8.82 4.59
CA ARG A 123 2.65 -10.19 5.10
C ARG A 123 4.12 -10.53 5.28
N ALA A 124 4.98 -10.16 4.34
CA ALA A 124 6.43 -10.31 4.44
C ALA A 124 6.97 -9.58 5.66
N GLN A 125 6.54 -8.33 5.92
CA GLN A 125 6.92 -7.58 7.13
C GLN A 125 6.53 -8.32 8.43
N ARG A 126 5.35 -8.97 8.44
CA ARG A 126 4.85 -9.76 9.57
C ARG A 126 5.44 -11.17 9.67
N ALA A 127 6.27 -11.61 8.73
CA ALA A 127 6.90 -12.93 8.79
C ALA A 127 7.72 -13.14 10.06
N TYR A 128 8.32 -12.07 10.60
CA TYR A 128 9.04 -12.11 11.86
C TYR A 128 8.13 -12.38 13.07
N ASP A 129 6.85 -12.01 13.01
CA ASP A 129 5.89 -12.35 14.08
C ASP A 129 5.67 -13.88 14.14
N GLY A 130 5.74 -14.55 12.99
CA GLY A 130 5.64 -16.01 12.87
C GLY A 130 6.87 -16.79 13.37
N LEU A 131 8.01 -16.13 13.63
CA LEU A 131 9.19 -16.79 14.20
C LEU A 131 9.04 -17.10 15.70
N SER A 132 8.08 -16.46 16.36
CA SER A 132 7.86 -16.65 17.78
C SER A 132 7.04 -17.91 18.04
N VAL A 133 7.65 -18.88 18.73
CA VAL A 133 7.00 -20.12 19.19
C VAL A 133 6.22 -19.94 20.51
N ALA A 134 6.27 -18.75 21.12
CA ALA A 134 5.61 -18.45 22.40
C ALA A 134 4.12 -18.09 22.25
N GLY A 135 3.57 -18.16 21.03
CA GLY A 135 2.16 -17.87 20.73
C GLY A 135 1.70 -16.43 20.95
N PRO A 136 2.45 -15.39 20.55
CA PRO A 136 1.91 -14.03 20.56
C PRO A 136 0.75 -13.90 19.56
N SER A 137 -0.19 -12.98 19.80
CA SER A 137 -1.31 -12.72 18.87
C SER A 137 -0.84 -12.52 17.42
N GLY A 138 0.28 -11.81 17.22
CA GLY A 138 0.84 -11.56 15.88
C GLY A 138 1.22 -12.83 15.12
N ALA A 139 1.68 -13.89 15.81
CA ALA A 139 2.00 -15.17 15.16
C ALA A 139 0.73 -15.82 14.60
N TYR A 140 -0.33 -15.89 15.41
CA TYR A 140 -1.63 -16.41 14.98
C TYR A 140 -2.19 -15.64 13.78
N GLU A 141 -2.12 -14.31 13.81
CA GLU A 141 -2.55 -13.45 12.71
C GLU A 141 -1.74 -13.70 11.43
N TYR A 142 -0.42 -13.82 11.54
CA TYR A 142 0.46 -14.09 10.41
C TYR A 142 0.16 -15.45 9.75
N PHE A 143 0.07 -16.51 10.54
CA PHE A 143 -0.22 -17.85 10.02
C PHE A 143 -1.64 -17.95 9.45
N ALA A 144 -2.61 -17.29 10.08
CA ALA A 144 -3.98 -17.23 9.54
C ALA A 144 -4.02 -16.53 8.17
N ARG A 145 -3.36 -15.38 8.02
CA ARG A 145 -3.28 -14.65 6.74
C ARG A 145 -2.43 -15.38 5.69
N SER A 146 -1.49 -16.21 6.12
CA SER A 146 -0.67 -17.02 5.21
C SER A 146 -1.35 -18.32 4.76
N ALA A 147 -2.46 -18.71 5.39
CA ALA A 147 -3.15 -19.96 5.08
C ALA A 147 -3.86 -19.94 3.72
N SER A 148 -4.35 -18.78 3.27
CA SER A 148 -5.06 -18.65 1.99
C SER A 148 -5.11 -17.20 1.52
N GLY A 149 -5.02 -16.98 0.20
CA GLY A 149 -5.20 -15.65 -0.41
C GLY A 149 -6.62 -15.08 -0.25
N LEU A 150 -7.58 -15.90 0.19
CA LEU A 150 -8.95 -15.48 0.50
C LEU A 150 -9.08 -14.84 1.89
N VAL A 151 -8.03 -14.88 2.73
CA VAL A 151 -8.03 -14.19 4.03
C VAL A 151 -7.62 -12.73 3.82
N ARG A 152 -8.60 -11.83 3.86
CA ARG A 152 -8.36 -10.38 3.79
C ARG A 152 -7.64 -9.89 5.03
N ASP A 153 -8.14 -10.30 6.19
CA ASP A 153 -7.58 -9.92 7.49
C ASP A 153 -7.85 -11.00 8.56
N ALA A 154 -7.02 -11.01 9.59
CA ALA A 154 -7.16 -11.89 10.73
C ALA A 154 -6.76 -11.16 12.02
N ARG A 155 -7.52 -11.40 13.10
CA ARG A 155 -7.24 -10.83 14.43
C ARG A 155 -7.28 -11.93 15.48
N ALA A 156 -6.26 -11.98 16.34
CA ALA A 156 -6.17 -12.97 17.40
C ALA A 156 -6.27 -12.32 18.78
N ILE A 157 -7.21 -12.80 19.60
CA ILE A 157 -7.39 -12.37 20.99
C ILE A 157 -7.41 -13.56 21.93
N SER A 158 -7.09 -13.32 23.21
CA SER A 158 -7.19 -14.32 24.28
C SER A 158 -8.19 -13.85 25.34
N PRO A 159 -9.51 -14.12 25.18
CA PRO A 159 -10.52 -13.67 26.15
C PRO A 159 -10.33 -14.26 27.56
N SER A 160 -9.63 -15.39 27.66
CA SER A 160 -9.18 -15.97 28.93
C SER A 160 -7.85 -16.70 28.71
N PRO A 161 -7.11 -17.04 29.78
CA PRO A 161 -5.81 -17.70 29.65
C PRO A 161 -5.88 -18.98 28.81
N ALA A 162 -4.95 -19.12 27.86
CA ALA A 162 -4.82 -20.28 26.98
C ALA A 162 -6.10 -20.62 26.19
N ASN A 163 -6.94 -19.62 25.89
CA ASN A 163 -8.08 -19.71 24.98
C ASN A 163 -7.90 -18.64 23.91
N VAL A 164 -7.46 -19.04 22.72
CA VAL A 164 -7.17 -18.15 21.60
C VAL A 164 -8.34 -18.15 20.63
N THR A 165 -8.90 -16.98 20.36
CA THR A 165 -9.93 -16.78 19.34
C THR A 165 -9.33 -16.01 18.18
N VAL A 166 -9.35 -16.63 16.99
CA VAL A 166 -8.91 -16.02 15.73
C VAL A 166 -10.14 -15.73 14.88
N SER A 167 -10.40 -14.45 14.65
CA SER A 167 -11.47 -13.98 13.76
C SER A 167 -10.92 -13.76 12.35
N ILE A 168 -11.62 -14.27 11.35
CA ILE A 168 -11.21 -14.25 9.94
C ILE A 168 -12.16 -13.39 9.12
N LEU A 169 -11.61 -12.45 8.35
CA LEU A 169 -12.32 -11.65 7.36
C LEU A 169 -11.99 -12.17 5.96
N SER A 170 -13.01 -12.54 5.19
CA SER A 170 -12.87 -13.00 3.81
C SER A 170 -12.64 -11.83 2.84
N THR A 171 -11.95 -12.09 1.74
CA THR A 171 -11.92 -11.19 0.57
C THR A 171 -13.21 -11.27 -0.25
N GLU A 172 -14.01 -12.31 -0.07
CA GLU A 172 -15.21 -12.58 -0.87
C GLU A 172 -16.48 -12.02 -0.24
N GLY A 173 -17.48 -11.74 -1.09
CA GLY A 173 -18.83 -11.42 -0.66
C GLY A 173 -18.93 -10.21 0.26
N ASP A 174 -19.46 -10.41 1.46
CA ASP A 174 -19.61 -9.39 2.50
C ASP A 174 -18.48 -9.37 3.54
N GLY A 175 -17.45 -10.20 3.34
CA GLY A 175 -16.38 -10.43 4.30
C GLY A 175 -16.62 -11.62 5.22
N THR A 176 -17.80 -12.25 5.20
CA THR A 176 -18.06 -13.47 5.98
C THR A 176 -17.20 -14.61 5.45
N ALA A 177 -16.43 -15.25 6.33
CA ALA A 177 -15.61 -16.41 6.00
C ALA A 177 -16.47 -17.68 5.94
N THR A 178 -16.34 -18.44 4.85
CA THR A 178 -17.01 -19.73 4.68
C THR A 178 -16.37 -20.80 5.57
N GLU A 179 -17.12 -21.86 5.92
CA GLU A 179 -16.57 -22.94 6.75
C GLU A 179 -15.39 -23.65 6.07
N ALA A 180 -15.34 -23.67 4.73
CA ALA A 180 -14.19 -24.17 3.98
C ALA A 180 -12.92 -23.33 4.27
N LEU A 181 -13.03 -22.00 4.22
CA LEU A 181 -11.92 -21.10 4.54
C LEU A 181 -11.50 -21.23 6.01
N LEU A 182 -12.46 -21.29 6.93
CA LEU A 182 -12.20 -21.46 8.36
C LEU A 182 -11.48 -22.79 8.64
N ASN A 183 -11.85 -23.88 7.96
CA ASN A 183 -11.15 -25.17 8.06
C ASN A 183 -9.71 -25.11 7.55
N THR A 184 -9.46 -24.45 6.42
CA THR A 184 -8.09 -24.24 5.89
C THR A 184 -7.22 -23.50 6.91
N VAL A 185 -7.72 -22.40 7.47
CA VAL A 185 -7.01 -21.63 8.50
C VAL A 185 -6.81 -22.47 9.76
N ARG A 186 -7.84 -23.19 10.22
CA ARG A 186 -7.80 -24.05 11.40
C ARG A 186 -6.79 -25.18 11.26
N ALA A 187 -6.61 -25.73 10.07
CA ALA A 187 -5.61 -26.76 9.80
C ALA A 187 -4.19 -26.21 9.94
N VAL A 188 -3.91 -25.03 9.37
CA VAL A 188 -2.60 -24.35 9.50
C VAL A 188 -2.30 -24.02 10.95
N LEU A 189 -3.24 -23.38 11.66
CA LEU A 189 -3.02 -22.96 13.04
C LEU A 189 -2.91 -24.12 14.05
N ASN A 190 -3.45 -25.30 13.72
CA ASN A 190 -3.33 -26.50 14.55
C ASN A 190 -2.12 -27.38 14.21
N ALA A 191 -1.29 -26.99 13.22
CA ALA A 191 -0.07 -27.74 12.94
C ALA A 191 0.87 -27.74 14.16
N GLU A 192 1.60 -28.85 14.33
CA GLU A 192 2.39 -29.16 15.53
C GLU A 192 3.38 -28.05 15.89
N ASP A 193 4.01 -27.44 14.88
CA ASP A 193 5.03 -26.39 15.06
C ASP A 193 4.46 -24.96 15.06
N THR A 194 3.14 -24.77 15.00
CA THR A 194 2.53 -23.44 14.78
C THR A 194 2.03 -22.77 16.05
N ARG A 195 1.51 -23.54 17.02
CA ARG A 195 0.90 -22.99 18.24
C ARG A 195 1.46 -23.61 19.51
N PRO A 196 1.48 -22.87 20.64
CA PRO A 196 1.75 -23.47 21.93
C PRO A 196 0.80 -24.63 22.24
N VAL A 197 1.37 -25.70 22.80
CA VAL A 197 0.66 -26.97 23.07
C VAL A 197 -0.58 -26.79 23.96
N ALA A 198 -0.52 -25.86 24.91
CA ALA A 198 -1.57 -25.67 25.91
C ALA A 198 -2.74 -24.77 25.45
N ASP A 199 -2.63 -24.11 24.30
CA ASP A 199 -3.65 -23.18 23.83
C ASP A 199 -4.89 -23.93 23.33
N ARG A 200 -6.06 -23.33 23.49
CA ARG A 200 -7.34 -23.84 22.98
C ARG A 200 -7.78 -22.90 21.87
N LEU A 201 -7.69 -23.38 20.64
CA LEU A 201 -7.91 -22.56 19.46
C LEU A 201 -9.38 -22.58 19.03
N THR A 202 -9.95 -21.39 18.86
CA THR A 202 -11.23 -21.16 18.17
C THR A 202 -10.96 -20.32 16.93
N VAL A 203 -11.37 -20.82 15.76
CA VAL A 203 -11.30 -20.07 14.49
C VAL A 203 -12.74 -19.82 14.02
N GLN A 204 -13.08 -18.55 13.84
CA GLN A 204 -14.42 -18.09 13.51
C GLN A 204 -14.41 -16.99 12.44
N SER A 205 -15.53 -16.78 11.75
CA SER A 205 -15.69 -15.59 10.91
C SER A 205 -15.78 -14.33 11.78
N ALA A 206 -15.19 -13.22 11.30
CA ALA A 206 -15.46 -11.91 11.86
C ALA A 206 -16.95 -11.58 11.71
N ARG A 207 -17.54 -10.93 12.73
CA ARG A 207 -18.92 -10.46 12.66
C ARG A 207 -18.97 -9.16 11.86
N ILE A 208 -19.71 -9.16 10.76
CA ILE A 208 -19.86 -7.98 9.90
C ILE A 208 -20.86 -7.00 10.54
N VAL A 209 -20.40 -5.77 10.77
CA VAL A 209 -21.22 -4.65 11.24
C VAL A 209 -21.43 -3.72 10.06
N THR A 210 -22.67 -3.60 9.59
CA THR A 210 -22.96 -2.76 8.44
C THR A 210 -23.27 -1.33 8.83
N TRP A 211 -22.91 -0.39 7.95
CA TRP A 211 -23.18 1.04 8.12
C TRP A 211 -23.40 1.71 6.77
N ARG A 212 -23.96 2.91 6.78
CA ARG A 212 -24.25 3.70 5.57
C ARG A 212 -23.68 5.09 5.70
N LEU A 213 -23.29 5.66 4.57
CA LEU A 213 -22.84 7.05 4.50
C LEU A 213 -23.90 7.90 3.81
N ASN A 214 -24.27 9.01 4.44
CA ASN A 214 -24.97 10.11 3.78
C ASN A 214 -24.22 11.40 4.10
N ALA A 215 -23.62 12.01 3.09
CA ALA A 215 -22.82 13.21 3.25
C ALA A 215 -23.19 14.31 2.25
N LYS A 216 -23.09 15.55 2.70
CA LYS A 216 -23.21 16.77 1.89
C LYS A 216 -21.88 17.50 1.85
N LEU A 217 -21.43 17.85 0.66
CA LEU A 217 -20.22 18.62 0.42
C LEU A 217 -20.59 20.07 0.10
N TYR A 218 -19.92 21.00 0.76
CA TYR A 218 -20.01 22.42 0.50
C TYR A 218 -18.72 22.88 -0.15
N PHE A 219 -18.82 23.51 -1.32
CA PHE A 219 -17.67 23.90 -2.14
C PHE A 219 -17.34 25.38 -2.00
N TYR A 220 -16.09 25.74 -2.29
CA TYR A 220 -15.72 27.14 -2.49
C TYR A 220 -16.43 27.73 -3.73
N PRO A 221 -16.62 29.06 -3.79
CA PRO A 221 -17.18 29.72 -4.98
C PRO A 221 -16.34 29.42 -6.23
N GLY A 222 -16.97 28.82 -7.24
CA GLY A 222 -16.32 28.45 -8.50
C GLY A 222 -17.32 27.92 -9.53
N PRO A 223 -16.97 27.85 -10.83
CA PRO A 223 -17.92 27.48 -11.87
C PRO A 223 -18.32 25.99 -11.85
N GLU A 224 -17.46 25.08 -11.38
CA GLU A 224 -17.62 23.63 -11.58
C GLU A 224 -17.65 22.86 -10.25
N SER A 225 -18.81 22.32 -9.85
CA SER A 225 -18.95 21.45 -8.65
C SER A 225 -18.89 19.96 -8.98
N GLU A 226 -19.30 19.57 -10.20
CA GLU A 226 -19.36 18.17 -10.62
C GLU A 226 -17.98 17.46 -10.62
N PRO A 227 -16.88 18.06 -11.13
CA PRO A 227 -15.56 17.43 -11.05
C PRO A 227 -15.06 17.25 -9.61
N ILE A 228 -15.41 18.19 -8.72
CA ILE A 228 -15.00 18.14 -7.30
C ILE A 228 -15.74 17.01 -6.58
N LEU A 229 -17.04 16.84 -6.86
CA LEU A 229 -17.84 15.75 -6.31
C LEU A 229 -17.31 14.39 -6.78
N ALA A 230 -16.98 14.25 -8.06
CA ALA A 230 -16.38 13.02 -8.60
C ALA A 230 -15.02 12.71 -7.96
N ALA A 231 -14.18 13.73 -7.74
CA ALA A 231 -12.90 13.58 -7.05
C ALA A 231 -13.08 13.14 -5.58
N ALA A 232 -14.05 13.73 -4.87
CA ALA A 232 -14.37 13.35 -3.49
C ALA A 232 -14.89 11.92 -3.39
N GLU A 233 -15.76 11.49 -4.31
CA GLU A 233 -16.24 10.11 -4.37
C GLU A 233 -15.10 9.13 -4.65
N SER A 234 -14.21 9.46 -5.60
CA SER A 234 -13.04 8.63 -5.92
C SER A 234 -12.10 8.48 -4.71
N SER A 235 -11.82 9.58 -4.01
CA SER A 235 -11.03 9.59 -2.77
C SER A 235 -11.68 8.73 -1.68
N PHE A 236 -12.99 8.86 -1.49
CA PHE A 236 -13.74 8.06 -0.52
C PHE A 236 -13.73 6.57 -0.87
N ARG A 237 -13.92 6.20 -2.15
CA ARG A 237 -13.85 4.80 -2.61
C ARG A 237 -12.47 4.19 -2.37
N LYS A 238 -11.40 4.96 -2.60
CA LYS A 238 -10.03 4.52 -2.31
C LYS A 238 -9.85 4.25 -0.82
N TRP A 239 -10.23 5.21 0.02
CA TRP A 239 -10.20 5.04 1.47
C TRP A 239 -11.01 3.82 1.90
N LEU A 240 -12.24 3.67 1.42
CA LEU A 240 -13.13 2.56 1.76
C LEU A 240 -12.54 1.18 1.41
N ALA A 241 -11.76 1.07 0.33
CA ALA A 241 -11.08 -0.17 -0.05
C ALA A 241 -9.99 -0.60 0.96
N GLU A 242 -9.36 0.37 1.63
CA GLU A 242 -8.34 0.16 2.66
C GLU A 242 -8.94 0.01 4.07
N GLN A 243 -10.19 0.42 4.27
CA GLN A 243 -10.92 0.29 5.54
C GLN A 243 -11.66 -1.05 5.68
N GLY A 244 -12.24 -1.26 6.87
CA GLY A 244 -13.09 -2.41 7.17
C GLY A 244 -12.30 -3.65 7.61
N LEU A 245 -11.06 -3.44 8.07
CA LEU A 245 -10.28 -4.48 8.74
C LEU A 245 -10.86 -4.79 10.13
N ILE A 246 -10.44 -5.90 10.73
CA ILE A 246 -10.99 -6.36 12.00
C ILE A 246 -10.53 -5.43 13.14
N GLY A 247 -11.47 -4.98 13.97
CA GLY A 247 -11.19 -4.05 15.07
C GLY A 247 -10.87 -2.62 14.63
N GLN A 248 -11.19 -2.26 13.38
CA GLN A 248 -10.99 -0.91 12.86
C GLN A 248 -12.26 -0.08 13.01
N ASP A 249 -12.21 0.94 13.86
CA ASP A 249 -13.32 1.86 14.11
C ASP A 249 -13.71 2.66 12.86
N VAL A 250 -15.00 2.95 12.73
CA VAL A 250 -15.51 3.90 11.74
C VAL A 250 -15.58 5.28 12.38
N ALA A 251 -14.53 6.08 12.17
CA ALA A 251 -14.43 7.42 12.72
C ALA A 251 -14.99 8.48 11.75
N LEU A 252 -15.83 9.39 12.24
CA LEU A 252 -16.36 10.52 11.46
C LEU A 252 -15.25 11.43 10.94
N SER A 253 -14.18 11.61 11.71
CA SER A 253 -13.01 12.38 11.27
C SER A 253 -12.29 11.75 10.09
N ALA A 254 -12.21 10.41 10.04
CA ALA A 254 -11.60 9.69 8.93
C ALA A 254 -12.47 9.77 7.67
N ILE A 255 -13.80 9.63 7.81
CA ILE A 255 -14.75 9.81 6.72
C ILE A 255 -14.66 11.25 6.17
N ALA A 256 -14.65 12.25 7.06
CA ALA A 256 -14.54 13.65 6.68
C ALA A 256 -13.23 13.92 5.95
N ALA A 257 -12.10 13.41 6.46
CA ALA A 257 -10.79 13.55 5.82
C ALA A 257 -10.77 12.91 4.42
N ALA A 258 -11.37 11.73 4.24
CA ALA A 258 -11.44 11.06 2.95
C ALA A 258 -12.26 11.83 1.91
N LEU A 259 -13.31 12.55 2.35
CA LEU A 259 -14.17 13.38 1.50
C LEU A 259 -13.60 14.78 1.25
N HIS A 260 -12.63 15.24 2.05
CA HIS A 260 -12.11 16.60 2.01
C HIS A 260 -11.00 16.75 0.95
N VAL A 261 -11.41 16.81 -0.30
CA VAL A 261 -10.52 17.06 -1.46
C VAL A 261 -10.39 18.55 -1.75
N HIS A 262 -9.43 18.91 -2.61
CA HIS A 262 -9.26 20.29 -3.05
C HIS A 262 -10.56 20.85 -3.67
N GLY A 263 -11.00 22.02 -3.19
CA GLY A 263 -12.26 22.65 -3.59
C GLY A 263 -13.44 22.39 -2.65
N VAL A 264 -13.35 21.41 -1.74
CA VAL A 264 -14.31 21.22 -0.64
C VAL A 264 -13.98 22.16 0.51
N GLN A 265 -14.93 22.98 0.91
CA GLN A 265 -14.81 23.87 2.07
C GLN A 265 -15.25 23.17 3.36
N ARG A 266 -16.36 22.44 3.31
CA ARG A 266 -16.96 21.79 4.48
C ARG A 266 -17.61 20.47 4.09
N VAL A 267 -17.39 19.45 4.90
CA VAL A 267 -18.06 18.15 4.80
C VAL A 267 -19.08 18.07 5.93
N GLU A 268 -20.33 17.80 5.59
CA GLU A 268 -21.40 17.55 6.55
C GLU A 268 -21.83 16.08 6.44
N ILE A 269 -21.52 15.30 7.47
CA ILE A 269 -21.90 13.89 7.55
C ILE A 269 -23.24 13.80 8.29
N ILE A 270 -24.27 13.37 7.57
CA ILE A 270 -25.63 13.19 8.09
C ILE A 270 -25.76 11.80 8.73
N GLU A 271 -25.17 10.79 8.09
CA GLU A 271 -25.09 9.42 8.58
C GLU A 271 -23.69 8.86 8.25
N PRO A 272 -22.98 8.21 9.19
CA PRO A 272 -23.35 7.97 10.59
C PRO A 272 -23.28 9.25 11.46
N THR A 273 -24.06 9.31 12.55
CA THR A 273 -24.11 10.49 13.44
C THR A 273 -23.06 10.47 14.55
N GLN A 274 -22.43 9.32 14.78
CA GLN A 274 -21.40 9.12 15.79
C GLN A 274 -20.37 8.11 15.29
N ASN A 275 -19.18 8.13 15.89
CA ASN A 275 -18.16 7.11 15.63
C ASN A 275 -18.71 5.72 15.99
N MET A 276 -18.41 4.72 15.18
CA MET A 276 -18.75 3.33 15.47
C MET A 276 -17.51 2.59 15.96
N ALA A 277 -17.54 2.16 17.22
CA ALA A 277 -16.51 1.31 17.80
C ALA A 277 -16.68 -0.12 17.29
N ILE A 278 -15.61 -0.69 16.74
CA ILE A 278 -15.57 -2.03 16.17
C ILE A 278 -14.65 -2.89 17.03
N SER A 279 -15.16 -4.00 17.55
CA SER A 279 -14.36 -4.87 18.41
C SER A 279 -13.36 -5.72 17.62
N ASP A 280 -12.38 -6.30 18.31
CA ASP A 280 -11.37 -7.23 17.75
C ASP A 280 -11.95 -8.54 17.16
N ILE A 281 -13.28 -8.71 17.16
CA ILE A 281 -13.99 -9.83 16.50
C ILE A 281 -14.99 -9.35 15.44
N GLN A 282 -15.02 -8.05 15.17
CA GLN A 282 -15.94 -7.42 14.23
C GLN A 282 -15.17 -6.71 13.12
N ALA A 283 -15.82 -6.59 11.96
CA ALA A 283 -15.35 -5.78 10.86
C ALA A 283 -16.50 -4.90 10.35
N ALA A 284 -16.22 -3.64 10.06
CA ALA A 284 -17.22 -2.73 9.54
C ALA A 284 -17.32 -2.82 8.01
N ARG A 285 -18.54 -2.82 7.48
CA ARG A 285 -18.81 -2.78 6.04
C ARG A 285 -19.76 -1.64 5.68
N CYS A 286 -19.37 -0.79 4.75
CA CYS A 286 -20.28 0.19 4.16
C CYS A 286 -21.24 -0.52 3.20
N GLU A 287 -22.54 -0.53 3.51
CA GLU A 287 -23.59 -1.09 2.66
C GLU A 287 -23.88 -0.21 1.46
N SER A 288 -23.95 1.10 1.69
CA SER A 288 -24.29 2.09 0.69
C SER A 288 -23.78 3.45 1.11
N PHE A 289 -23.41 4.28 0.15
CA PHE A 289 -23.05 5.66 0.38
C PHE A 289 -23.72 6.59 -0.62
N THR A 290 -24.11 7.76 -0.14
CA THR A 290 -24.63 8.87 -0.94
C THR A 290 -23.83 10.11 -0.61
N ILE A 291 -23.21 10.71 -1.64
CA ILE A 291 -22.45 11.95 -1.54
C ILE A 291 -23.16 12.96 -2.45
N SER A 292 -23.54 14.11 -1.90
CA SER A 292 -24.34 15.11 -2.62
C SER A 292 -23.82 16.52 -2.40
N GLU A 293 -24.16 17.45 -3.30
CA GLU A 293 -23.87 18.87 -3.12
C GLU A 293 -24.82 19.47 -2.06
N GLY A 294 -24.25 20.06 -1.02
CA GLY A 294 -24.98 20.80 0.02
C GLY A 294 -25.21 22.27 -0.32
N GLY A 295 -24.54 22.77 -1.37
CA GLY A 295 -24.57 24.15 -1.84
C GLY A 295 -23.21 24.83 -1.73
N ARG A 296 -23.21 26.14 -1.94
CA ARG A 296 -22.03 27.01 -1.82
C ARG A 296 -22.33 28.00 -0.70
N ASN A 297 -21.39 28.20 0.21
CA ASN A 297 -21.50 29.33 1.13
C ASN A 297 -21.18 30.57 0.29
N GLU A 298 -22.19 31.41 0.07
CA GLU A 298 -21.99 32.80 -0.37
C GLU A 298 -21.25 33.61 0.70
#